data_AF-A0A847XRG5-F1
#
_entry.id   AF-A0A847XRG5-F1
#
_cell.length_a   1.000
_cell.length_b   1.000
_cell.length_c   1.000
_cell.angle_alpha   90.00
_cell.angle_beta   90.00
_cell.angle_gamma   90.00
#
_symmetry.space_group_name_H-M   'P 1'
#
loop_
_entity.id
_entity.type
_entity.pdbx_description
1 polymer ?
#
loop_
_entity_poly.entity_id
_entity_poly.type
_entity_poly.pdbx_seq_one_letter_code
_entity_poly.pdbx_strand_id
1 'polypeptide(L)'
;DINYVINRSDIRSSELRADDIVQLKNYIQAVEADPDRQFKAANISSYASPDGSFDFNERLSGNRGTSADNFIKKEFSKIEAAKTDGFFNSVTTPEDWEGFKTEVENSNMQDKDLILRVLSMYSDPEVREREIRNMSSAFEILKTDILPKLRRSKMVIDVDKIGRSDEQILAQIKADPKVLNLEEMLYAATLVQDNNEKLSIYRIALEAHPQCIRAANNIGYILLIQGKVDEAITALERARNINNNDFVKSNFGFAYLVKGELVRAEEYFNSMATATDESKWGLGVIAITKGQYDAAVNYFGTAPCFNAALAQLLEGNVTQAKATLDRTTETCEGRIPYLKAVIGARTDDRNYMLAGLREAVSINSVWKANAKTDLEFAKFWADDAFRTIVQ
;
A
#
# COMPACT_ATOMS: atom_id res chain seq x y z
N ASP A 1 -3.66 27.85 20.66
CA ASP A 1 -2.44 28.69 20.76
C ASP A 1 -2.27 29.27 22.16
N ILE A 2 -1.09 29.84 22.46
CA ILE A 2 -0.86 30.74 23.60
C ILE A 2 -0.73 32.15 23.05
N ASN A 3 -1.56 33.07 23.51
CA ASN A 3 -1.54 34.48 23.12
C ASN A 3 -0.81 35.36 24.14
N TYR A 4 -0.11 36.37 23.62
CA TYR A 4 0.70 37.29 24.40
C TYR A 4 0.19 38.73 24.30
N VAL A 5 0.42 39.49 25.37
CA VAL A 5 0.25 40.93 25.35
C VAL A 5 1.33 41.57 24.47
N ILE A 6 1.05 42.75 23.90
CA ILE A 6 2.03 43.53 23.14
C ILE A 6 3.34 43.68 23.91
N ASN A 7 4.47 43.44 23.22
CA ASN A 7 5.82 43.57 23.78
C ASN A 7 6.13 42.70 25.01
N ARG A 8 5.32 41.65 25.25
CA ARG A 8 5.47 40.73 26.39
C ARG A 8 5.67 39.29 25.91
N SER A 9 6.38 38.52 26.71
CA SER A 9 6.66 37.09 26.49
C SER A 9 6.26 36.21 27.68
N ASP A 10 5.74 36.78 28.75
CA ASP A 10 5.21 36.03 29.89
C ASP A 10 3.80 35.51 29.60
N ILE A 11 3.55 34.24 29.92
CA ILE A 11 2.25 33.61 29.76
C ILE A 11 1.38 33.99 30.95
N ARG A 12 0.27 34.69 30.69
CA ARG A 12 -0.68 35.08 31.73
C ARG A 12 -1.43 33.88 32.26
N SER A 13 -1.79 33.89 33.54
CA SER A 13 -2.59 32.80 34.14
C SER A 13 -3.98 32.64 33.52
N SER A 14 -4.53 33.69 32.91
CA SER A 14 -5.78 33.60 32.14
C SER A 14 -5.60 32.79 30.86
N GLU A 15 -4.43 32.88 30.22
CA GLU A 15 -4.12 32.16 28.98
C GLU A 15 -3.97 30.66 29.24
N LEU A 16 -3.40 30.29 30.38
CA LEU A 16 -3.30 28.89 30.81
C LEU A 16 -4.66 28.20 31.04
N ARG A 17 -5.75 28.99 31.06
CA ARG A 17 -7.14 28.54 31.21
C ARG A 17 -7.99 28.82 29.97
N ALA A 18 -7.37 29.33 28.90
CA ALA A 18 -8.05 29.54 27.63
C ALA A 18 -8.45 28.20 27.01
N ASP A 19 -9.50 28.23 26.19
CA ASP A 19 -10.13 27.03 25.65
C ASP A 19 -9.12 26.16 24.86
N ASP A 20 -8.30 26.76 24.01
CA ASP A 20 -7.23 26.08 23.27
C ASP A 20 -6.27 25.28 24.17
N ILE A 21 -5.92 25.83 25.33
CA ILE A 21 -4.98 25.19 26.27
C ILE A 21 -5.67 24.07 27.05
N VAL A 22 -6.94 24.24 27.40
CA VAL A 22 -7.75 23.19 27.99
C VAL A 22 -7.91 22.02 27.00
N GLN A 23 -8.23 22.32 25.74
CA GLN A 23 -8.35 21.31 24.68
C GLN A 23 -7.02 20.56 24.46
N LEU A 24 -5.89 21.28 24.42
CA LEU A 24 -4.56 20.66 24.30
C LEU A 24 -4.28 19.69 25.45
N LYS A 25 -4.51 20.10 26.70
CA LYS A 25 -4.29 19.27 27.89
C LYS A 25 -5.17 18.02 27.87
N ASN A 26 -6.45 18.18 27.53
CA ASN A 26 -7.39 17.07 27.41
C ASN A 26 -6.96 16.09 26.30
N TYR A 27 -6.48 16.61 25.16
CA TYR A 27 -5.99 15.78 24.06
C TYR A 27 -4.75 14.98 24.46
N ILE A 28 -3.79 15.59 25.15
CA ILE A 28 -2.60 14.90 25.67
C ILE A 28 -3.03 13.75 26.60
N GLN A 29 -3.93 14.00 27.54
CA GLN A 29 -4.43 12.95 28.44
C GLN A 29 -5.17 11.83 27.69
N ALA A 30 -5.97 12.18 26.69
CA ALA A 30 -6.70 11.20 25.89
C ALA A 30 -5.76 10.30 25.07
N VAL A 31 -4.66 10.85 24.52
CA VAL A 31 -3.66 10.09 23.77
C VAL A 31 -2.82 9.22 24.70
N GLU A 32 -2.43 9.71 25.88
CA GLU A 32 -1.69 8.92 26.87
C GLU A 32 -2.49 7.70 27.36
N ALA A 33 -3.82 7.82 27.43
CA ALA A 33 -4.71 6.74 27.85
C ALA A 33 -5.09 5.76 26.71
N ASP A 34 -4.79 6.09 25.45
CA ASP A 34 -5.18 5.30 24.28
C ASP A 34 -3.98 4.43 23.81
N PRO A 35 -4.02 3.11 24.01
CA PRO A 35 -2.92 2.22 23.61
C PRO A 35 -2.72 2.17 22.08
N ASP A 36 -3.72 2.59 21.29
CA ASP A 36 -3.66 2.63 19.84
C ASP A 36 -3.10 3.97 19.32
N ARG A 37 -2.55 4.81 20.20
CA ARG A 37 -1.92 6.09 19.83
C ARG A 37 -0.59 6.28 20.52
N GLN A 38 0.36 6.85 19.80
CA GLN A 38 1.69 7.15 20.31
C GLN A 38 2.10 8.57 19.93
N PHE A 39 2.58 9.32 20.93
CA PHE A 39 3.17 10.62 20.67
C PHE A 39 4.45 10.47 19.86
N LYS A 40 4.55 11.27 18.80
CA LYS A 40 5.71 11.33 17.93
C LYS A 40 6.58 12.56 18.22
N ALA A 41 5.96 13.73 18.28
CA ALA A 41 6.65 15.00 18.53
C ALA A 41 5.68 16.08 19.03
N ALA A 42 6.26 17.11 19.65
CA ALA A 42 5.61 18.38 19.94
C ALA A 42 6.35 19.48 19.18
N ASN A 43 5.67 20.14 18.25
CA ASN A 43 6.21 21.24 17.46
C ASN A 43 5.67 22.56 17.99
N ILE A 44 6.57 23.48 18.37
CA ILE A 44 6.26 24.78 18.93
C ILE A 44 6.75 25.84 17.94
N SER A 45 5.83 26.66 17.45
CA SER A 45 6.16 27.80 16.59
C SER A 45 5.79 29.10 17.29
N SER A 46 6.77 29.96 17.55
CA SER A 46 6.59 31.19 18.32
C SER A 46 6.84 32.44 17.49
N TYR A 47 5.94 33.41 17.61
CA TYR A 47 5.85 34.54 16.71
C TYR A 47 5.86 35.88 17.44
N ALA A 48 6.39 36.91 16.80
CA ALA A 48 6.03 38.30 17.08
C ALA A 48 5.21 38.89 15.93
N SER A 49 4.38 39.88 16.28
CA SER A 49 3.56 40.60 15.32
C SER A 49 4.44 41.59 14.54
N PRO A 50 4.16 41.84 13.25
CA PRO A 50 4.96 42.76 12.43
C PRO A 50 4.60 44.23 12.71
N ASP A 51 4.77 44.66 13.97
CA ASP A 51 4.45 46.00 14.46
C ASP A 51 5.56 46.59 15.35
N GLY A 52 6.81 46.16 15.13
CA GLY A 52 8.01 46.62 15.82
C GLY A 52 9.26 46.36 14.98
N SER A 53 10.42 46.90 15.38
CA SER A 53 11.67 46.68 14.62
C SER A 53 12.07 45.21 14.60
N PHE A 54 12.67 44.76 13.51
CA PHE A 54 13.09 43.36 13.32
C PHE A 54 13.92 42.82 14.50
N ASP A 55 14.99 43.53 14.92
CA ASP A 55 15.84 43.13 16.05
C ASP A 55 15.07 42.96 17.37
N PHE A 56 13.99 43.74 17.56
CA PHE A 56 13.16 43.64 18.74
C PHE A 56 12.25 42.42 18.65
N ASN A 57 11.62 42.20 17.48
CA ASN A 57 10.75 41.08 17.19
C ASN A 57 11.49 39.74 17.22
N GLU A 58 12.75 39.70 16.78
CA GLU A 58 13.62 38.53 16.87
C GLU A 58 13.83 38.12 18.34
N ARG A 59 14.25 39.06 19.19
CA ARG A 59 14.39 38.79 20.63
C ARG A 59 13.06 38.42 21.29
N LEU A 60 11.97 39.11 20.93
CA LEU A 60 10.66 38.89 21.53
C LEU A 60 10.09 37.52 21.18
N SER A 61 10.16 37.11 19.92
CA SER A 61 9.71 35.79 19.46
C SER A 61 10.55 34.66 20.09
N GLY A 62 11.87 34.85 20.25
CA GLY A 62 12.74 33.93 20.99
C GLY A 62 12.36 33.76 22.47
N ASN A 63 12.09 34.87 23.16
CA ASN A 63 11.64 34.84 24.56
C ASN A 63 10.26 34.18 24.70
N ARG A 64 9.35 34.41 23.74
CA ARG A 64 8.05 33.71 23.68
C ARG A 64 8.24 32.21 23.46
N GLY A 65 9.13 31.82 22.55
CA GLY A 65 9.55 30.43 22.34
C GLY A 65 9.98 29.77 23.64
N THR A 66 10.88 30.42 24.38
CA THR A 66 11.35 29.91 25.69
C THR A 66 10.20 29.71 26.68
N SER A 67 9.26 30.66 26.74
CA SER A 67 8.11 30.55 27.65
C SER A 67 7.14 29.43 27.26
N ALA A 68 6.86 29.28 25.96
CA ALA A 68 6.00 28.23 25.41
C ALA A 68 6.61 26.84 25.58
N ASP A 69 7.92 26.71 25.31
CA ASP A 69 8.69 25.50 25.53
C ASP A 69 8.62 25.03 26.99
N ASN A 70 8.82 25.95 27.92
CA ASN A 70 8.76 25.63 29.34
C ASN A 70 7.36 25.16 29.76
N PHE A 71 6.32 25.78 29.20
CA PHE A 71 4.95 25.35 29.42
C PHE A 71 4.70 23.93 28.88
N ILE A 72 4.98 23.68 27.60
CA ILE A 72 4.66 22.39 26.98
C ILE A 72 5.50 21.24 27.55
N LYS A 73 6.79 21.46 27.83
CA LYS A 73 7.66 20.47 28.49
C LYS A 73 7.14 20.09 29.87
N LYS A 74 6.51 21.01 30.59
CA LYS A 74 5.87 20.72 31.88
C LYS A 74 4.65 19.81 31.72
N GLU A 75 3.81 20.05 30.73
CA GLU A 75 2.63 19.20 30.46
C GLU A 75 3.04 17.77 30.05
N PHE A 76 4.18 17.61 29.38
CA PHE A 76 4.72 16.31 28.97
C PHE A 76 5.70 15.67 29.98
N SER A 77 5.92 16.27 31.16
CA SER A 77 6.97 15.85 32.10
C SER A 77 6.85 14.40 32.62
N LYS A 78 5.64 13.82 32.55
CA LYS A 78 5.37 12.43 32.98
C LYS A 78 5.29 11.43 31.81
N ILE A 79 5.34 11.91 30.57
CA ILE A 79 5.12 11.11 29.37
C ILE A 79 6.47 10.55 28.88
N GLU A 80 6.59 9.24 28.84
CA GLU A 80 7.87 8.57 28.50
C GLU A 80 8.35 8.92 27.09
N ALA A 81 7.44 8.96 26.11
CA ALA A 81 7.75 9.30 24.73
C ALA A 81 8.46 10.66 24.60
N ALA A 82 8.13 11.61 25.49
CA ALA A 82 8.68 12.96 25.49
C ALA A 82 10.13 13.07 25.99
N LYS A 83 10.70 11.98 26.52
CA LYS A 83 12.11 11.91 26.94
C LYS A 83 13.06 11.58 25.79
N THR A 84 12.53 11.20 24.63
CA THR A 84 13.31 10.90 23.44
C THR A 84 13.94 12.17 22.89
N ASP A 85 15.21 12.10 22.48
CA ASP A 85 15.88 13.21 21.81
C ASP A 85 15.12 13.62 20.53
N GLY A 86 14.90 14.92 20.35
CA GLY A 86 14.17 15.47 19.20
C GLY A 86 12.64 15.41 19.32
N PHE A 87 12.09 15.04 20.47
CA PHE A 87 10.63 15.08 20.67
C PHE A 87 10.05 16.50 20.63
N PHE A 88 10.76 17.47 21.22
CA PHE A 88 10.35 18.87 21.20
C PHE A 88 11.11 19.63 20.11
N ASN A 89 10.38 20.14 19.12
CA ASN A 89 10.92 20.94 18.04
C ASN A 89 10.40 22.37 18.17
N SER A 90 11.31 23.34 18.32
CA SER A 90 10.93 24.73 18.53
C SER A 90 11.48 25.61 17.41
N VAL A 91 10.58 26.38 16.80
CA VAL A 91 10.89 27.33 15.73
C VAL A 91 10.42 28.71 16.14
N THR A 92 11.27 29.71 15.95
CA THR A 92 10.95 31.10 16.23
C THR A 92 10.92 31.89 14.94
N THR A 93 9.85 32.65 14.74
CA THR A 93 9.69 33.53 13.58
C THR A 93 9.56 34.96 14.09
N PRO A 94 10.54 35.84 13.80
CA PRO A 94 10.51 37.23 14.24
C PRO A 94 9.22 37.93 13.81
N GLU A 95 8.83 37.82 12.54
CA GLU A 95 7.65 38.48 12.01
C GLU A 95 6.80 37.51 11.19
N ASP A 96 5.59 37.20 11.68
CA ASP A 96 4.65 36.29 11.01
C ASP A 96 3.89 36.98 9.86
N TRP A 97 4.60 37.32 8.78
CA TRP A 97 3.99 37.98 7.62
C TRP A 97 2.96 37.10 6.89
N GLU A 98 3.17 35.78 6.86
CA GLU A 98 2.21 34.83 6.26
C GLU A 98 0.95 34.69 7.14
N GLY A 99 1.10 34.61 8.46
CA GLY A 99 -0.03 34.67 9.38
C GLY A 99 -0.75 36.02 9.32
N PHE A 100 -0.02 37.14 9.21
CA PHE A 100 -0.62 38.47 9.02
C PHE A 100 -1.46 38.53 7.76
N LYS A 101 -0.92 38.05 6.64
CA LYS A 101 -1.66 37.93 5.37
C LYS A 101 -2.93 37.10 5.55
N THR A 102 -2.83 35.93 6.17
CA THR A 102 -3.97 35.02 6.39
C THR A 102 -5.07 35.67 7.24
N GLU A 103 -4.70 36.38 8.32
CA GLU A 103 -5.68 37.07 9.17
C GLU A 103 -6.36 38.24 8.44
N VAL A 104 -5.62 38.99 7.62
CA VAL A 104 -6.18 40.04 6.75
C VAL A 104 -7.12 39.43 5.70
N GLU A 105 -6.74 38.31 5.07
CA GLU A 105 -7.56 37.55 4.12
C GLU A 105 -8.87 37.06 4.73
N ASN A 106 -8.87 36.69 6.02
CA ASN A 106 -10.07 36.25 6.73
C ASN A 106 -10.87 37.38 7.37
N SER A 107 -10.39 38.63 7.29
CA SER A 107 -11.05 39.79 7.86
C SER A 107 -12.10 40.41 6.92
N ASN A 108 -12.99 41.20 7.52
CA ASN A 108 -14.01 41.99 6.82
C ASN A 108 -13.63 43.49 6.72
N MET A 109 -12.34 43.82 6.84
CA MET A 109 -11.91 45.23 6.80
C MET A 109 -12.11 45.84 5.40
N GLN A 110 -12.40 47.14 5.36
CA GLN A 110 -12.65 47.85 4.11
C GLN A 110 -11.41 47.91 3.20
N ASP A 111 -10.23 48.14 3.77
CA ASP A 111 -8.97 48.34 3.04
C ASP A 111 -8.16 47.06 2.80
N LYS A 112 -8.81 45.90 2.92
CA LYS A 112 -8.19 44.56 2.83
C LYS A 112 -7.36 44.39 1.56
N ASP A 113 -7.92 44.68 0.40
CA ASP A 113 -7.26 44.46 -0.90
C ASP A 113 -6.03 45.35 -1.08
N LEU A 114 -6.04 46.53 -0.46
CA LEU A 114 -4.89 47.44 -0.48
C LEU A 114 -3.73 46.87 0.34
N ILE A 115 -4.01 46.32 1.53
CA ILE A 115 -3.02 45.69 2.39
C ILE A 115 -2.43 44.45 1.72
N LEU A 116 -3.27 43.58 1.14
CA LEU A 116 -2.80 42.38 0.42
C LEU A 116 -1.93 42.75 -0.79
N ARG A 117 -2.26 43.85 -1.48
CA ARG A 117 -1.43 44.37 -2.57
C ARG A 117 -0.06 44.79 -2.08
N VAL A 118 0.03 45.51 -0.95
CA VAL A 118 1.33 45.88 -0.35
C VAL A 118 2.17 44.65 -0.01
N LEU A 119 1.56 43.61 0.59
CA LEU A 119 2.25 42.36 0.91
C LEU A 119 2.77 41.63 -0.33
N SER A 120 2.05 41.72 -1.46
CA SER A 120 2.48 41.13 -2.74
C SER A 120 3.55 41.95 -3.47
N MET A 121 3.53 43.27 -3.31
CA MET A 121 4.36 44.20 -4.07
C MET A 121 5.76 44.35 -3.47
N TYR A 122 5.86 44.30 -2.15
CA TYR A 122 7.12 44.44 -1.43
C TYR A 122 7.49 43.11 -0.79
N SER A 123 8.73 42.68 -0.92
CA SER A 123 9.29 41.52 -0.22
C SER A 123 10.03 41.91 1.06
N ASP A 124 10.49 43.17 1.15
CA ASP A 124 11.22 43.72 2.30
C ASP A 124 10.25 43.98 3.48
N PRO A 125 10.49 43.39 4.67
CA PRO A 125 9.65 43.55 5.85
C PRO A 125 9.50 44.99 6.34
N GLU A 126 10.59 45.77 6.36
CA GLU A 126 10.56 47.15 6.85
C GLU A 126 9.75 48.05 5.91
N VAL A 127 9.87 47.80 4.60
CA VAL A 127 9.06 48.50 3.59
C VAL A 127 7.59 48.13 3.74
N ARG A 128 7.25 46.84 3.90
CA ARG A 128 5.86 46.40 4.14
C ARG A 128 5.26 47.10 5.34
N GLU A 129 5.96 47.07 6.47
CA GLU A 129 5.49 47.67 7.72
C GLU A 129 5.25 49.18 7.55
N ARG A 130 6.19 49.90 6.94
CA ARG A 130 6.06 51.35 6.71
C ARG A 130 4.86 51.69 5.84
N GLU A 131 4.68 51.00 4.71
CA GLU A 131 3.56 51.29 3.80
C GLU A 131 2.20 50.97 4.45
N ILE A 132 2.11 49.90 5.23
CA ILE A 132 0.89 49.54 5.99
C ILE A 132 0.62 50.57 7.10
N ARG A 133 1.65 51.02 7.83
CA ARG A 133 1.52 52.05 8.88
C ARG A 133 1.04 53.40 8.35
N ASN A 134 1.39 53.74 7.11
CA ASN A 134 0.95 54.97 6.46
C ASN A 134 -0.56 54.98 6.14
N MET A 135 -1.24 53.83 6.19
CA MET A 135 -2.68 53.71 5.96
C MET A 135 -3.45 53.93 7.27
N SER A 136 -3.47 55.17 7.78
CA SER A 136 -3.86 55.48 9.17
C SER A 136 -5.20 54.86 9.65
N SER A 137 -6.28 54.89 8.85
CA SER A 137 -7.57 54.29 9.23
C SER A 137 -7.55 52.76 9.22
N ALA A 138 -6.92 52.17 8.21
CA ALA A 138 -6.76 50.73 8.09
C ALA A 138 -5.86 50.16 9.20
N PHE A 139 -4.81 50.90 9.56
CA PHE A 139 -3.84 50.48 10.58
C PHE A 139 -4.46 50.42 11.98
N GLU A 140 -5.39 51.30 12.33
CA GLU A 140 -6.08 51.22 13.63
C GLU A 140 -6.95 49.96 13.74
N ILE A 141 -7.59 49.54 12.65
CA ILE A 141 -8.32 48.26 12.58
C ILE A 141 -7.33 47.09 12.70
N LEU A 142 -6.21 47.14 11.98
CA LEU A 142 -5.16 46.11 12.09
C LEU A 142 -4.63 45.97 13.53
N LYS A 143 -4.40 47.08 14.21
CA LYS A 143 -3.87 47.13 15.58
C LYS A 143 -4.83 46.56 16.62
N THR A 144 -6.13 46.70 16.41
CA THR A 144 -7.17 46.26 17.33
C THR A 144 -7.63 44.84 17.05
N ASP A 145 -7.77 44.46 15.78
CA ASP A 145 -8.47 43.23 15.40
C ASP A 145 -7.55 42.13 14.84
N ILE A 146 -6.37 42.48 14.32
CA ILE A 146 -5.49 41.56 13.58
C ILE A 146 -4.16 41.30 14.32
N LEU A 147 -3.36 42.35 14.54
CA LEU A 147 -2.03 42.26 15.16
C LEU A 147 -2.04 41.54 16.53
N PRO A 148 -3.07 41.69 17.40
CA PRO A 148 -3.13 40.93 18.65
C PRO A 148 -3.16 39.42 18.45
N LYS A 149 -3.78 38.90 17.37
CA LYS A 149 -3.88 37.47 17.08
C LYS A 149 -2.56 36.84 16.63
N LEU A 150 -1.62 37.66 16.14
CA LEU A 150 -0.30 37.22 15.68
C LEU A 150 0.72 37.15 16.80
N ARG A 151 0.39 37.70 17.98
CA ARG A 151 1.23 37.64 19.17
C ARG A 151 1.02 36.29 19.85
N ARG A 152 1.52 35.21 19.25
CA ARG A 152 1.20 33.86 19.69
C ARG A 152 2.36 32.88 19.67
N SER A 153 2.16 31.77 20.36
CA SER A 153 2.91 30.53 20.17
C SER A 153 1.93 29.42 19.85
N LYS A 154 2.10 28.82 18.67
CA LYS A 154 1.31 27.70 18.18
C LYS A 154 1.98 26.40 18.59
N MET A 155 1.19 25.47 19.10
CA MET A 155 1.67 24.14 19.51
C MET A 155 0.92 23.08 18.72
N VAL A 156 1.65 22.18 18.09
CA VAL A 156 1.12 21.07 17.31
C VAL A 156 1.71 19.79 17.87
N ILE A 157 0.85 18.86 18.28
CA ILE A 157 1.27 17.56 18.79
C ILE A 157 1.03 16.50 17.71
N ASP A 158 2.12 15.89 17.27
CA ASP A 158 2.08 14.81 16.28
C ASP A 158 1.85 13.49 17.02
N VAL A 159 0.84 12.75 16.57
CA VAL A 159 0.44 11.47 17.17
C VAL A 159 0.26 10.46 16.05
N ASP A 160 0.99 9.36 16.14
CA ASP A 160 0.79 8.21 15.27
C ASP A 160 -0.33 7.33 15.83
N LYS A 161 -1.23 6.87 14.96
CA LYS A 161 -2.23 5.85 15.32
C LYS A 161 -1.60 4.48 15.09
N ILE A 162 -1.32 3.74 16.15
CA ILE A 162 -0.80 2.39 16.10
C ILE A 162 -1.98 1.45 15.82
N GLY A 163 -1.89 0.67 14.74
CA GLY A 163 -2.85 -0.40 14.47
C GLY A 163 -2.62 -1.60 15.39
N ARG A 164 -3.58 -2.53 15.45
CA ARG A 164 -3.39 -3.80 16.15
C ARG A 164 -2.22 -4.60 15.56
N SER A 165 -1.47 -5.31 16.40
CA SER A 165 -0.48 -6.29 15.93
C SER A 165 -1.14 -7.46 15.20
N ASP A 166 -0.36 -8.23 14.43
CA ASP A 166 -0.84 -9.43 13.74
C ASP A 166 -1.53 -10.39 14.73
N GLU A 167 -0.96 -10.61 15.92
CA GLU A 167 -1.52 -11.47 16.96
C GLU A 167 -2.83 -10.91 17.52
N GLN A 168 -2.90 -9.59 17.72
CA GLN A 168 -4.12 -8.92 18.20
C GLN A 168 -5.23 -9.01 17.17
N ILE A 169 -4.93 -8.81 15.88
CA ILE A 169 -5.88 -8.95 14.77
C ILE A 169 -6.41 -10.39 14.71
N LEU A 170 -5.52 -11.38 14.77
CA LEU A 170 -5.89 -12.80 14.73
C LEU A 170 -6.69 -13.24 15.96
N ALA A 171 -6.39 -12.69 17.14
CA ALA A 171 -7.20 -12.94 18.34
C ALA A 171 -8.58 -12.27 18.21
N GLN A 172 -8.63 -11.03 17.74
CA GLN A 172 -9.87 -10.26 17.63
C GLN A 172 -10.82 -10.81 16.57
N ILE A 173 -10.32 -11.23 15.39
CA ILE A 173 -11.15 -11.86 14.34
C ILE A 173 -11.78 -13.18 14.81
N LYS A 174 -11.20 -13.84 15.82
CA LYS A 174 -11.77 -15.07 16.42
C LYS A 174 -12.74 -14.76 17.55
N ALA A 175 -12.48 -13.71 18.33
CA ALA A 175 -13.29 -13.35 19.50
C ALA A 175 -14.54 -12.53 19.13
N ASP A 176 -14.36 -11.38 18.48
CA ASP A 176 -15.44 -10.52 18.00
C ASP A 176 -14.97 -9.77 16.75
N PRO A 177 -15.25 -10.31 15.54
CA PRO A 177 -14.85 -9.69 14.29
C PRO A 177 -15.34 -8.25 14.11
N LYS A 178 -16.50 -7.88 14.68
CA LYS A 178 -17.14 -6.58 14.41
C LYS A 178 -16.35 -5.40 14.96
N VAL A 179 -15.41 -5.67 15.86
CA VAL A 179 -14.47 -4.69 16.42
C VAL A 179 -13.37 -4.32 15.42
N LEU A 180 -13.05 -5.22 14.48
CA LEU A 180 -12.09 -4.95 13.42
C LEU A 180 -12.72 -4.09 12.33
N ASN A 181 -11.92 -3.20 11.76
CA ASN A 181 -12.31 -2.52 10.53
C ASN A 181 -12.08 -3.43 9.30
N LEU A 182 -12.62 -3.03 8.15
CA LEU A 182 -12.51 -3.82 6.92
C LEU A 182 -11.06 -4.16 6.53
N GLU A 183 -10.12 -3.22 6.68
CA GLU A 183 -8.72 -3.46 6.30
C GLU A 183 -8.07 -4.48 7.23
N GLU A 184 -8.33 -4.41 8.54
CA GLU A 184 -7.86 -5.41 9.51
C GLU A 184 -8.46 -6.79 9.22
N MET A 185 -9.74 -6.88 8.85
CA MET A 185 -10.38 -8.15 8.48
C MET A 185 -9.76 -8.76 7.21
N LEU A 186 -9.53 -7.95 6.17
CA LEU A 186 -8.93 -8.42 4.93
C LEU A 186 -7.47 -8.83 5.15
N TYR A 187 -6.74 -8.08 5.96
CA TYR A 187 -5.35 -8.37 6.34
C TYR A 187 -5.25 -9.65 7.18
N ALA A 188 -6.19 -9.88 8.10
CA ALA A 188 -6.23 -11.11 8.91
C ALA A 188 -6.22 -12.39 8.05
N ALA A 189 -6.89 -12.38 6.89
CA ALA A 189 -6.88 -13.51 5.97
C ALA A 189 -5.51 -13.74 5.30
N THR A 190 -4.65 -12.72 5.22
CA THR A 190 -3.30 -12.86 4.67
C THR A 190 -2.32 -13.45 5.69
N LEU A 191 -2.63 -13.34 6.98
CA LEU A 191 -1.81 -13.85 8.09
C LEU A 191 -1.92 -15.36 8.30
N VAL A 192 -2.99 -15.98 7.79
CA VAL A 192 -3.23 -17.43 7.93
C VAL A 192 -2.81 -18.18 6.67
N GLN A 193 -2.39 -19.43 6.81
CA GLN A 193 -1.99 -20.27 5.66
C GLN A 193 -3.11 -21.21 5.18
N ASP A 194 -3.95 -21.69 6.10
CA ASP A 194 -5.03 -22.64 5.77
C ASP A 194 -6.13 -21.97 4.94
N ASN A 195 -6.48 -22.59 3.81
CA ASN A 195 -7.46 -22.04 2.88
C ASN A 195 -8.88 -22.02 3.45
N ASN A 196 -9.24 -22.92 4.38
CA ASN A 196 -10.57 -22.87 5.00
C ASN A 196 -10.66 -21.71 6.00
N GLU A 197 -9.59 -21.45 6.75
CA GLU A 197 -9.50 -20.28 7.64
C GLU A 197 -9.55 -18.97 6.84
N LYS A 198 -8.79 -18.86 5.73
CA LYS A 198 -8.89 -17.71 4.80
C LYS A 198 -10.32 -17.49 4.32
N LEU A 199 -10.98 -18.56 3.87
CA LEU A 199 -12.35 -18.51 3.36
C LEU A 199 -13.33 -18.04 4.44
N SER A 200 -13.16 -18.51 5.69
CA SER A 200 -13.97 -18.08 6.82
C SER A 200 -13.79 -16.59 7.11
N ILE A 201 -12.55 -16.10 7.15
CA ILE A 201 -12.25 -14.68 7.41
C ILE A 201 -12.81 -13.79 6.30
N TYR A 202 -12.63 -14.15 5.03
CA TYR A 202 -13.21 -13.35 3.93
C TYR A 202 -14.75 -13.37 3.94
N ARG A 203 -15.39 -14.46 4.36
CA ARG A 203 -16.85 -14.51 4.55
C ARG A 203 -17.30 -13.57 5.65
N ILE A 204 -16.59 -13.53 6.78
CA ILE A 204 -16.83 -12.57 7.87
C ILE A 204 -16.70 -11.13 7.36
N ALA A 205 -15.62 -10.83 6.62
CA ALA A 205 -15.41 -9.49 6.05
C ALA A 205 -16.54 -9.10 5.08
N LEU A 206 -17.02 -10.03 4.27
CA LEU A 206 -18.12 -9.79 3.34
C LEU A 206 -19.49 -9.68 4.03
N GLU A 207 -19.69 -10.36 5.16
CA GLU A 207 -20.90 -10.22 5.96
C GLU A 207 -20.96 -8.84 6.62
N ALA A 208 -19.86 -8.40 7.23
CA ALA A 208 -19.73 -7.07 7.82
C ALA A 208 -19.78 -5.95 6.76
N HIS A 209 -19.22 -6.20 5.58
CA HIS A 209 -19.15 -5.24 4.47
C HIS A 209 -19.66 -5.86 3.16
N PRO A 210 -20.99 -5.92 2.94
CA PRO A 210 -21.61 -6.61 1.80
C PRO A 210 -21.20 -6.10 0.40
N GLN A 211 -20.69 -4.86 0.33
CA GLN A 211 -20.21 -4.21 -0.91
C GLN A 211 -18.68 -4.31 -1.09
N CYS A 212 -18.00 -5.11 -0.26
CA CYS A 212 -16.56 -5.32 -0.40
C CYS A 212 -16.25 -6.30 -1.54
N ILE A 213 -15.95 -5.75 -2.72
CA ILE A 213 -15.50 -6.54 -3.88
C ILE A 213 -14.27 -7.39 -3.57
N ARG A 214 -13.31 -6.89 -2.77
CA ARG A 214 -12.09 -7.62 -2.41
C ARG A 214 -12.42 -8.91 -1.66
N ALA A 215 -13.32 -8.85 -0.68
CA ALA A 215 -13.75 -10.02 0.07
C ALA A 215 -14.48 -11.02 -0.84
N ALA A 216 -15.45 -10.57 -1.65
CA ALA A 216 -16.18 -11.44 -2.56
C ALA A 216 -15.27 -12.10 -3.61
N ASN A 217 -14.35 -11.34 -4.21
CA ASN A 217 -13.39 -11.84 -5.18
C ASN A 217 -12.41 -12.85 -4.56
N ASN A 218 -11.92 -12.56 -3.35
CA ASN A 218 -11.00 -13.46 -2.65
C ASN A 218 -11.68 -14.76 -2.20
N ILE A 219 -12.97 -14.74 -1.84
CA ILE A 219 -13.75 -15.98 -1.63
C ILE A 219 -13.71 -16.84 -2.90
N GLY A 220 -13.98 -16.24 -4.07
CA GLY A 220 -13.91 -16.94 -5.35
C GLY A 220 -12.52 -17.52 -5.63
N TYR A 221 -11.48 -16.71 -5.46
CA TYR A 221 -10.08 -17.15 -5.62
C TYR A 221 -9.71 -18.33 -4.72
N ILE A 222 -10.03 -18.26 -3.42
CA ILE A 222 -9.72 -19.35 -2.47
C ILE A 222 -10.50 -20.62 -2.84
N LEU A 223 -11.75 -20.51 -3.28
CA LEU A 223 -12.53 -21.65 -3.75
C LEU A 223 -11.93 -22.30 -5.02
N LEU A 224 -11.33 -21.50 -5.93
CA LEU A 224 -10.58 -22.03 -7.07
C LEU A 224 -9.35 -22.84 -6.64
N ILE A 225 -8.58 -22.33 -5.68
CA ILE A 225 -7.43 -23.07 -5.13
C ILE A 225 -7.88 -24.40 -4.50
N GLN A 226 -9.05 -24.41 -3.86
CA GLN A 226 -9.64 -25.62 -3.29
C GLN A 226 -10.25 -26.58 -4.32
N GLY A 227 -10.24 -26.24 -5.62
CA GLY A 227 -10.86 -27.02 -6.68
C GLY A 227 -12.39 -26.97 -6.70
N LYS A 228 -13.01 -26.10 -5.89
CA LYS A 228 -14.47 -25.93 -5.79
C LYS A 228 -14.97 -24.93 -6.82
N VAL A 229 -14.81 -25.28 -8.10
CA VAL A 229 -14.96 -24.34 -9.22
C VAL A 229 -16.37 -23.76 -9.32
N ASP A 230 -17.42 -24.57 -9.17
CA ASP A 230 -18.81 -24.06 -9.27
C ASP A 230 -19.17 -23.11 -8.11
N GLU A 231 -18.68 -23.38 -6.90
CA GLU A 231 -18.81 -22.46 -5.76
C GLU A 231 -18.01 -21.17 -6.01
N ALA A 232 -16.81 -21.27 -6.59
CA ALA A 232 -16.00 -20.12 -6.94
C ALA A 232 -16.70 -19.22 -7.95
N ILE A 233 -17.28 -19.78 -9.01
CA ILE A 233 -18.09 -19.04 -10.00
C ILE A 233 -19.24 -18.31 -9.30
N THR A 234 -19.95 -18.97 -8.39
CA THR A 234 -21.03 -18.34 -7.61
C THR A 234 -20.55 -17.16 -6.76
N ALA A 235 -19.37 -17.28 -6.15
CA ALA A 235 -18.78 -16.19 -5.37
C ALA A 235 -18.29 -15.03 -6.26
N LEU A 236 -17.69 -15.34 -7.40
CA LEU A 236 -17.24 -14.35 -8.39
C LEU A 236 -18.43 -13.62 -9.03
N GLU A 237 -19.57 -14.28 -9.21
CA GLU A 237 -20.83 -13.66 -9.62
C GLU A 237 -21.27 -12.57 -8.64
N ARG A 238 -21.15 -12.82 -7.34
CA ARG A 238 -21.40 -11.80 -6.32
C ARG A 238 -20.41 -10.64 -6.43
N ALA A 239 -19.12 -10.91 -6.65
CA ALA A 239 -18.12 -9.86 -6.84
C ALA A 239 -18.41 -9.01 -8.09
N ARG A 240 -18.79 -9.65 -9.19
CA ARG A 240 -19.16 -9.02 -10.47
C ARG A 240 -20.35 -8.08 -10.33
N ASN A 241 -21.36 -8.48 -9.56
CA ASN A 241 -22.55 -7.67 -9.30
C ASN A 241 -22.24 -6.40 -8.47
N ILE A 242 -21.14 -6.40 -7.70
CA ILE A 242 -20.64 -5.20 -7.02
C ILE A 242 -19.87 -4.33 -8.02
N ASN A 243 -18.87 -4.90 -8.69
CA ASN A 243 -18.12 -4.24 -9.77
C ASN A 243 -17.43 -5.29 -10.66
N ASN A 244 -17.65 -5.20 -11.98
CA ASN A 244 -17.05 -6.09 -12.96
C ASN A 244 -15.67 -5.59 -13.44
N ASN A 245 -14.69 -5.58 -12.53
CA ASN A 245 -13.32 -5.15 -12.84
C ASN A 245 -12.43 -6.30 -13.34
N ASP A 246 -11.23 -5.95 -13.79
CA ASP A 246 -10.28 -6.90 -14.39
C ASP A 246 -9.80 -7.99 -13.41
N PHE A 247 -9.74 -7.71 -12.10
CA PHE A 247 -9.42 -8.74 -11.09
C PHE A 247 -10.49 -9.84 -11.04
N VAL A 248 -11.77 -9.44 -11.08
CA VAL A 248 -12.90 -10.38 -11.10
C VAL A 248 -12.92 -11.15 -12.41
N LYS A 249 -12.74 -10.48 -13.55
CA LYS A 249 -12.68 -11.14 -14.88
C LYS A 249 -11.55 -12.15 -14.97
N SER A 250 -10.37 -11.82 -14.46
CA SER A 250 -9.22 -12.74 -14.44
C SER A 250 -9.55 -14.03 -13.68
N ASN A 251 -10.15 -13.90 -12.49
CA ASN A 251 -10.58 -15.07 -11.72
C ASN A 251 -11.67 -15.89 -12.43
N PHE A 252 -12.62 -15.26 -13.14
CA PHE A 252 -13.55 -16.00 -14.01
C PHE A 252 -12.82 -16.75 -15.13
N GLY A 253 -11.85 -16.09 -15.78
CA GLY A 253 -11.02 -16.71 -16.80
C GLY A 253 -10.39 -18.01 -16.29
N PHE A 254 -9.76 -17.98 -15.11
CA PHE A 254 -9.21 -19.17 -14.49
C PHE A 254 -10.28 -20.19 -14.06
N ALA A 255 -11.43 -19.75 -13.54
CA ALA A 255 -12.52 -20.65 -13.19
C ALA A 255 -13.00 -21.48 -14.40
N TYR A 256 -13.19 -20.80 -15.54
CA TYR A 256 -13.60 -21.47 -16.78
C TYR A 256 -12.47 -22.31 -17.40
N LEU A 257 -11.20 -21.92 -17.23
CA LEU A 257 -10.06 -22.77 -17.61
C LEU A 257 -10.07 -24.10 -16.86
N VAL A 258 -10.21 -24.07 -15.54
CA VAL A 258 -10.24 -25.29 -14.72
C VAL A 258 -11.45 -26.17 -15.07
N LYS A 259 -12.57 -25.55 -15.47
CA LYS A 259 -13.77 -26.25 -15.95
C LYS A 259 -13.61 -26.83 -17.37
N GLY A 260 -12.56 -26.46 -18.10
CA GLY A 260 -12.34 -26.86 -19.50
C GLY A 260 -13.18 -26.05 -20.51
N GLU A 261 -13.84 -24.98 -20.08
CA GLU A 261 -14.65 -24.10 -20.93
C GLU A 261 -13.78 -23.02 -21.58
N LEU A 262 -12.88 -23.44 -22.48
CA LEU A 262 -11.82 -22.59 -23.05
C LEU A 262 -12.34 -21.32 -23.74
N VAL A 263 -13.48 -21.41 -24.45
CA VAL A 263 -14.07 -20.26 -25.15
C VAL A 263 -14.46 -19.17 -24.16
N ARG A 264 -15.13 -19.54 -23.05
CA ARG A 264 -15.51 -18.57 -22.02
C ARG A 264 -14.30 -18.01 -21.30
N ALA A 265 -13.32 -18.85 -20.98
CA ALA A 265 -12.09 -18.39 -20.36
C ALA A 265 -11.39 -17.30 -21.20
N GLU A 266 -11.27 -17.55 -22.51
CA GLU A 266 -10.70 -16.61 -23.47
C GLU A 266 -11.50 -15.31 -23.57
N GLU A 267 -12.83 -15.38 -23.61
CA GLU A 267 -13.70 -14.19 -23.59
C GLU A 267 -13.42 -13.31 -22.36
N TYR A 268 -13.30 -13.92 -21.17
CA TYR A 268 -13.01 -13.17 -19.95
C TYR A 268 -11.64 -12.49 -19.99
N PHE A 269 -10.57 -13.20 -20.37
CA PHE A 269 -9.23 -12.62 -20.46
C PHE A 269 -9.16 -11.52 -21.52
N ASN A 270 -9.78 -11.70 -22.69
CA ASN A 270 -9.80 -10.70 -23.76
C ASN A 270 -10.69 -9.49 -23.44
N SER A 271 -11.65 -9.62 -22.52
CA SER A 271 -12.50 -8.51 -22.07
C SER A 271 -11.86 -7.60 -21.02
N MET A 272 -10.64 -7.92 -20.56
CA MET A 272 -9.90 -7.09 -19.61
C MET A 272 -9.40 -5.82 -20.29
N ALA A 273 -9.45 -4.68 -19.58
CA ALA A 273 -8.94 -3.42 -20.09
C ALA A 273 -7.41 -3.39 -20.14
N THR A 274 -6.75 -4.06 -19.18
CA THR A 274 -5.29 -4.21 -19.16
C THR A 274 -4.91 -5.67 -19.03
N ALA A 275 -4.14 -6.18 -19.99
CA ALA A 275 -3.61 -7.53 -19.92
C ALA A 275 -2.57 -7.65 -18.79
N THR A 276 -2.88 -8.48 -17.81
CA THR A 276 -2.00 -8.90 -16.70
C THR A 276 -1.15 -10.09 -17.11
N ASP A 277 -0.07 -10.36 -16.35
CA ASP A 277 0.76 -11.53 -16.60
C ASP A 277 -0.01 -12.84 -16.38
N GLU A 278 -0.92 -12.87 -15.41
CA GLU A 278 -1.82 -13.99 -15.17
C GLU A 278 -2.79 -14.20 -16.34
N SER A 279 -3.41 -13.14 -16.87
CA SER A 279 -4.31 -13.26 -18.02
C SER A 279 -3.57 -13.68 -19.29
N LYS A 280 -2.33 -13.20 -19.50
CA LYS A 280 -1.49 -13.64 -20.61
C LYS A 280 -1.11 -15.11 -20.45
N TRP A 281 -0.74 -15.53 -19.24
CA TRP A 281 -0.47 -16.93 -18.95
C TRP A 281 -1.69 -17.80 -19.26
N GLY A 282 -2.89 -17.37 -18.86
CA GLY A 282 -4.15 -18.04 -19.17
C GLY A 282 -4.40 -18.16 -20.68
N LEU A 283 -4.25 -17.06 -21.43
CA LEU A 283 -4.34 -17.05 -22.89
C LEU A 283 -3.28 -17.95 -23.56
N GLY A 284 -2.06 -17.99 -23.02
CA GLY A 284 -1.01 -18.89 -23.48
C GLY A 284 -1.37 -20.36 -23.33
N VAL A 285 -1.99 -20.75 -22.21
CA VAL A 285 -2.49 -22.13 -22.01
C VAL A 285 -3.61 -22.47 -22.99
N ILE A 286 -4.52 -21.53 -23.25
CA ILE A 286 -5.59 -21.69 -24.26
C ILE A 286 -4.96 -21.87 -25.64
N ALA A 287 -3.98 -21.04 -25.99
CA ALA A 287 -3.30 -21.07 -27.28
C ALA A 287 -2.56 -22.40 -27.52
N ILE A 288 -1.86 -22.96 -26.51
CA ILE A 288 -1.30 -24.32 -26.59
C ILE A 288 -2.40 -25.34 -26.92
N THR A 289 -3.53 -25.28 -26.21
CA THR A 289 -4.63 -26.24 -26.38
C THR A 289 -5.28 -26.16 -27.77
N LYS A 290 -5.25 -24.97 -28.39
CA LYS A 290 -5.73 -24.73 -29.76
C LYS A 290 -4.68 -25.03 -30.84
N GLY A 291 -3.45 -25.38 -30.47
CA GLY A 291 -2.35 -25.58 -31.42
C GLY A 291 -1.74 -24.29 -31.96
N GLN A 292 -2.01 -23.14 -31.33
CA GLN A 292 -1.51 -21.81 -31.71
C GLN A 292 -0.20 -21.53 -30.97
N TYR A 293 0.86 -22.28 -31.29
CA TYR A 293 2.09 -22.27 -30.50
C TYR A 293 2.86 -20.95 -30.59
N ASP A 294 2.83 -20.29 -31.75
CA ASP A 294 3.41 -18.97 -31.97
C ASP A 294 2.75 -17.91 -31.05
N ALA A 295 1.42 -17.93 -30.97
CA ALA A 295 0.67 -17.07 -30.06
C ALA A 295 0.97 -17.41 -28.61
N ALA A 296 1.05 -18.70 -28.25
CA ALA A 296 1.38 -19.15 -26.90
C ALA A 296 2.76 -18.65 -26.45
N VAL A 297 3.79 -18.77 -27.30
CA VAL A 297 5.14 -18.25 -27.02
C VAL A 297 5.10 -16.74 -26.78
N ASN A 298 4.36 -15.99 -27.59
CA ASN A 298 4.19 -14.55 -27.40
C ASN A 298 3.48 -14.20 -26.08
N TYR A 299 2.45 -14.95 -25.70
CA TYR A 299 1.73 -14.74 -24.44
C TYR A 299 2.61 -15.01 -23.22
N PHE A 300 3.40 -16.08 -23.22
CA PHE A 300 4.30 -16.38 -22.10
C PHE A 300 5.53 -15.47 -22.04
N GLY A 301 5.97 -14.93 -23.18
CA GLY A 301 7.14 -14.05 -23.26
C GLY A 301 8.40 -14.71 -22.73
N THR A 302 9.02 -14.08 -21.71
CA THR A 302 10.29 -14.55 -21.10
C THR A 302 10.09 -15.34 -19.80
N ALA A 303 8.84 -15.69 -19.45
CA ALA A 303 8.53 -16.41 -18.23
C ALA A 303 9.23 -17.79 -18.19
N PRO A 304 10.04 -18.09 -17.15
CA PRO A 304 10.69 -19.39 -17.01
C PRO A 304 9.73 -20.40 -16.38
N CYS A 305 8.70 -20.81 -17.14
CA CYS A 305 7.69 -21.78 -16.70
C CYS A 305 7.58 -22.98 -17.65
N PHE A 306 7.01 -24.07 -17.13
CA PHE A 306 6.80 -25.30 -17.91
C PHE A 306 6.03 -25.04 -19.21
N ASN A 307 4.94 -24.26 -19.14
CA ASN A 307 4.09 -24.00 -20.29
C ASN A 307 4.79 -23.17 -21.37
N ALA A 308 5.64 -22.21 -20.98
CA ALA A 308 6.44 -21.44 -21.95
C ALA A 308 7.40 -22.35 -22.72
N ALA A 309 8.10 -23.25 -22.01
CA ALA A 309 9.00 -24.22 -22.65
C ALA A 309 8.24 -25.23 -23.52
N LEU A 310 7.07 -25.68 -23.08
CA LEU A 310 6.21 -26.57 -23.85
C LEU A 310 5.77 -25.88 -25.15
N ALA A 311 5.33 -24.62 -25.10
CA ALA A 311 4.97 -23.85 -26.28
C ALA A 311 6.14 -23.71 -27.26
N GLN A 312 7.33 -23.36 -26.77
CA GLN A 312 8.56 -23.25 -27.58
C GLN A 312 8.93 -24.59 -28.23
N LEU A 313 8.79 -25.70 -27.50
CA LEU A 313 9.05 -27.04 -28.05
C LEU A 313 8.06 -27.41 -29.16
N LEU A 314 6.78 -27.09 -28.96
CA LEU A 314 5.70 -27.39 -29.91
C LEU A 314 5.74 -26.50 -31.15
N GLU A 315 6.22 -25.25 -31.01
CA GLU A 315 6.54 -24.36 -32.13
C GLU A 315 7.75 -24.87 -32.95
N GLY A 316 8.62 -25.68 -32.33
CA GLY A 316 9.80 -26.28 -32.95
C GLY A 316 11.13 -25.65 -32.51
N ASN A 317 11.10 -24.67 -31.61
CA ASN A 317 12.29 -24.02 -31.07
C ASN A 317 12.86 -24.78 -29.86
N VAL A 318 13.44 -25.95 -30.14
CA VAL A 318 13.97 -26.87 -29.12
C VAL A 318 15.08 -26.24 -28.27
N THR A 319 15.94 -25.43 -28.88
CA THR A 319 17.05 -24.75 -28.18
C THR A 319 16.53 -23.76 -27.14
N GLN A 320 15.51 -22.96 -27.49
CA GLN A 320 14.89 -22.03 -26.55
C GLN A 320 14.12 -22.77 -25.46
N ALA A 321 13.37 -23.81 -25.82
CA ALA A 321 12.65 -24.66 -24.85
C ALA A 321 13.59 -25.22 -23.77
N LYS A 322 14.75 -25.73 -24.18
CA LYS A 322 15.79 -26.22 -23.27
C LYS A 322 16.28 -25.12 -22.33
N ALA A 323 16.65 -23.95 -22.88
CA ALA A 323 17.13 -22.82 -22.09
C ALA A 323 16.09 -22.33 -21.07
N THR A 324 14.81 -22.32 -21.44
CA THR A 324 13.70 -21.96 -20.56
C THR A 324 13.53 -22.98 -19.42
N LEU A 325 13.56 -24.28 -19.70
CA LEU A 325 13.46 -25.32 -18.67
C LEU A 325 14.62 -25.34 -17.71
N ASP A 326 15.84 -25.08 -18.19
CA ASP A 326 17.03 -25.05 -17.35
C ASP A 326 16.97 -23.88 -16.32
N ARG A 327 16.11 -22.88 -16.54
CA ARG A 327 15.82 -21.75 -15.63
C ARG A 327 14.53 -21.92 -14.80
N THR A 328 13.72 -22.92 -15.10
CA THR A 328 12.40 -23.11 -14.45
C THR A 328 12.56 -23.74 -13.07
N THR A 329 11.87 -23.20 -12.07
CA THR A 329 11.91 -23.68 -10.67
C THR A 329 10.64 -24.39 -10.21
N GLU A 330 9.63 -24.45 -11.06
CA GLU A 330 8.40 -25.21 -10.82
C GLU A 330 8.71 -26.71 -10.65
N THR A 331 7.92 -27.43 -9.85
CA THR A 331 8.15 -28.87 -9.60
C THR A 331 7.24 -29.76 -10.45
N CYS A 332 6.03 -29.27 -10.78
CA CYS A 332 5.05 -29.85 -11.73
C CYS A 332 4.90 -31.38 -11.70
N GLU A 333 5.08 -32.05 -10.55
CA GLU A 333 4.99 -33.50 -10.36
C GLU A 333 5.84 -34.32 -11.36
N GLY A 334 7.02 -33.81 -11.73
CA GLY A 334 7.94 -34.48 -12.65
C GLY A 334 7.69 -34.18 -14.14
N ARG A 335 6.71 -33.35 -14.50
CA ARG A 335 6.47 -32.91 -15.89
C ARG A 335 7.68 -32.20 -16.50
N ILE A 336 8.38 -31.38 -15.72
CA ILE A 336 9.57 -30.63 -16.17
C ILE A 336 10.73 -31.56 -16.55
N PRO A 337 11.21 -32.45 -15.65
CA PRO A 337 12.26 -33.38 -16.02
C PRO A 337 11.82 -34.35 -17.12
N TYR A 338 10.54 -34.69 -17.23
CA TYR A 338 10.03 -35.49 -18.35
C TYR A 338 10.13 -34.72 -19.69
N LEU A 339 9.79 -33.42 -19.71
CA LEU A 339 9.93 -32.59 -20.90
C LEU A 339 11.41 -32.39 -21.28
N LYS A 340 12.31 -32.28 -20.30
CA LYS A 340 13.77 -32.34 -20.55
C LYS A 340 14.16 -33.65 -21.24
N ALA A 341 13.56 -34.77 -20.83
CA ALA A 341 13.81 -36.06 -21.45
C ALA A 341 13.39 -36.07 -22.93
N VAL A 342 12.18 -35.58 -23.22
CA VAL A 342 11.65 -35.44 -24.59
C VAL A 342 12.57 -34.55 -25.45
N ILE A 343 13.04 -33.42 -24.91
CA ILE A 343 13.99 -32.53 -25.59
C ILE A 343 15.29 -33.27 -25.92
N GLY A 344 15.87 -33.98 -24.95
CA GLY A 344 17.08 -34.76 -25.17
C GLY A 344 16.88 -35.83 -26.25
N ALA A 345 15.72 -36.48 -26.29
CA ALA A 345 15.40 -37.45 -27.32
C ALA A 345 15.31 -36.82 -28.72
N ARG A 346 14.67 -35.64 -28.84
CA ARG A 346 14.56 -34.89 -30.10
C ARG A 346 15.89 -34.35 -30.61
N THR A 347 16.81 -33.99 -29.71
CA THR A 347 18.15 -33.47 -30.06
C THR A 347 19.22 -34.56 -30.14
N ASP A 348 18.86 -35.83 -29.99
CA ASP A 348 19.80 -36.96 -29.90
C ASP A 348 20.84 -36.82 -28.75
N ASP A 349 20.50 -36.04 -27.72
CA ASP A 349 21.28 -35.93 -26.49
C ASP A 349 20.84 -37.01 -25.51
N ARG A 350 21.42 -38.20 -25.69
CA ARG A 350 21.16 -39.38 -24.85
C ARG A 350 21.36 -39.11 -23.37
N ASN A 351 22.37 -38.33 -22.98
CA ASN A 351 22.69 -38.10 -21.58
C ASN A 351 21.66 -37.18 -20.92
N TYR A 352 21.29 -36.10 -21.61
CA TYR A 352 20.23 -35.19 -21.14
C TYR A 352 18.88 -35.91 -21.05
N MET A 353 18.57 -36.77 -22.03
CA MET A 353 17.37 -37.59 -22.03
C MET A 353 17.30 -38.51 -20.80
N LEU A 354 18.34 -39.33 -20.59
CA LEU A 354 18.35 -40.30 -19.49
C LEU A 354 18.38 -39.62 -18.11
N ALA A 355 19.02 -38.46 -17.99
CA ALA A 355 19.03 -37.68 -16.75
C ALA A 355 17.61 -37.18 -16.42
N GLY A 356 16.94 -36.53 -17.37
CA GLY A 356 15.56 -36.05 -17.20
C GLY A 356 14.59 -37.18 -16.89
N LEU A 357 14.71 -38.33 -17.55
CA LEU A 357 13.81 -39.46 -17.32
C LEU A 357 14.00 -40.09 -15.93
N ARG A 358 15.25 -40.22 -15.45
CA ARG A 358 15.53 -40.69 -14.09
C ARG A 358 14.92 -39.76 -13.04
N GLU A 359 15.08 -38.46 -13.23
CA GLU A 359 14.54 -37.44 -12.33
C GLU A 359 13.00 -37.44 -12.34
N ALA A 360 12.37 -37.53 -13.51
CA ALA A 360 10.91 -37.62 -13.61
C ALA A 360 10.38 -38.85 -12.86
N VAL A 361 10.99 -40.02 -13.09
CA VAL A 361 10.59 -41.29 -12.48
C VAL A 361 10.82 -41.31 -10.97
N SER A 362 11.89 -40.66 -10.47
CA SER A 362 12.14 -40.57 -9.03
C SER A 362 11.11 -39.69 -8.31
N ILE A 363 10.57 -38.67 -8.99
CA ILE A 363 9.50 -37.82 -8.48
C ILE A 363 8.15 -38.55 -8.54
N ASN A 364 7.81 -39.16 -9.68
CA ASN A 364 6.56 -39.88 -9.86
C ASN A 364 6.73 -41.08 -10.80
N SER A 365 6.47 -42.28 -10.27
CA SER A 365 6.61 -43.53 -11.02
C SER A 365 5.69 -43.65 -12.25
N VAL A 366 4.64 -42.82 -12.36
CA VAL A 366 3.75 -42.79 -13.54
C VAL A 366 4.52 -42.54 -14.85
N TRP A 367 5.62 -41.78 -14.76
CA TRP A 367 6.44 -41.44 -15.91
C TRP A 367 7.14 -42.65 -16.55
N LYS A 368 7.30 -43.76 -15.81
CA LYS A 368 7.79 -45.03 -16.38
C LYS A 368 6.83 -45.57 -17.43
N ALA A 369 5.54 -45.63 -17.10
CA ALA A 369 4.52 -46.15 -18.00
C ALA A 369 4.37 -45.26 -19.23
N ASN A 370 4.37 -43.94 -19.03
CA ASN A 370 4.32 -42.96 -20.13
C ASN A 370 5.51 -43.15 -21.09
N ALA A 371 6.74 -43.18 -20.58
CA ALA A 371 7.93 -43.30 -21.42
C ALA A 371 8.02 -44.61 -22.21
N LYS A 372 7.46 -45.72 -21.71
CA LYS A 372 7.41 -47.00 -22.45
C LYS A 372 6.64 -46.89 -23.77
N THR A 373 5.62 -46.05 -23.82
CA THR A 373 4.70 -45.93 -24.96
C THR A 373 4.88 -44.63 -25.75
N ASP A 374 5.62 -43.67 -25.20
CA ASP A 374 5.84 -42.38 -25.83
C ASP A 374 6.82 -42.49 -27.01
N LEU A 375 6.32 -42.12 -28.20
CA LEU A 375 7.05 -42.23 -29.46
C LEU A 375 8.25 -41.28 -29.55
N GLU A 376 8.30 -40.24 -28.73
CA GLU A 376 9.48 -39.36 -28.62
C GLU A 376 10.73 -40.18 -28.24
N PHE A 377 10.56 -41.28 -27.50
CA PHE A 377 11.65 -42.16 -27.07
C PHE A 377 11.86 -43.39 -27.95
N ALA A 378 11.16 -43.52 -29.09
CA ALA A 378 11.20 -44.75 -29.90
C ALA A 378 12.62 -45.18 -30.31
N LYS A 379 13.50 -44.21 -30.59
CA LYS A 379 14.92 -44.45 -30.91
C LYS A 379 15.71 -45.09 -29.77
N PHE A 380 15.25 -44.90 -28.52
CA PHE A 380 15.94 -45.32 -27.30
C PHE A 380 15.32 -46.57 -26.65
N TRP A 381 14.24 -47.14 -27.20
CA TRP A 381 13.62 -48.34 -26.62
C TRP A 381 14.51 -49.58 -26.59
N ALA A 382 15.53 -49.64 -27.46
CA ALA A 382 16.54 -50.68 -27.45
C ALA A 382 17.73 -50.37 -26.52
N ASP A 383 17.82 -49.15 -25.98
CA ASP A 383 18.91 -48.74 -25.09
C ASP A 383 18.76 -49.39 -23.70
N ASP A 384 19.82 -50.04 -23.23
CA ASP A 384 19.79 -50.77 -21.96
C ASP A 384 19.58 -49.84 -20.75
N ALA A 385 20.15 -48.64 -20.77
CA ALA A 385 19.98 -47.67 -19.70
C ALA A 385 18.56 -47.11 -19.68
N PHE A 386 17.97 -46.85 -20.86
CA PHE A 386 16.57 -46.47 -20.97
C PHE A 386 15.66 -47.56 -20.42
N ARG A 387 15.84 -48.82 -20.87
CA ARG A 387 15.08 -49.98 -20.38
C ARG A 387 15.16 -50.11 -18.86
N THR A 388 16.35 -49.96 -18.28
CA THR A 388 16.55 -50.03 -16.82
C THR A 388 15.74 -48.98 -16.06
N ILE A 389 15.55 -47.78 -16.63
CA ILE A 389 14.80 -46.70 -15.98
C ILE A 389 13.30 -46.96 -16.04
N VAL A 390 12.81 -47.39 -17.20
CA VAL A 390 11.36 -47.49 -17.45
C VAL A 390 10.78 -48.84 -17.07
N GLN A 391 11.54 -49.94 -17.14
CA GLN A 391 10.99 -51.29 -17.00
C GLN A 391 10.52 -51.64 -15.60
#